data_AF-A0A7G6SIE8-F1
#
_entry.id   AF-A0A7G6SIE8-F1
#
_cell.length_a   1.000
_cell.length_b   1.000
_cell.length_c   1.000
_cell.angle_alpha   90.00
_cell.angle_beta   90.00
_cell.angle_gamma   90.00
#
_symmetry.space_group_name_H-M   'P 1'
#
loop_
_entity.id
_entity.type
_entity.pdbx_description
1 polymer ?
#
loop_
_entity_poly.entity_id
_entity_poly.type
_entity_poly.pdbx_seq_one_letter_code
_entity_poly.pdbx_strand_id
1 'polypeptide(L)'
;MGDLEEQLSTLQQIEREELARAYREVFAMPSGKRVLFDILTDCAIYQDAFTGDDNATNYTLGLQAGGRRLIGKLDQIDPRFYPTLLLAVADLKAMDQAAANSSATQGNDDDQDA
;
A
#
# COMPACT_ATOMS: atom_id res chain seq x y z
N MET A 1 18.29 -35.00 2.50
CA MET A 1 17.03 -34.59 3.17
C MET A 1 16.11 -34.19 2.05
N GLY A 2 15.05 -34.96 1.83
CA GLY A 2 14.24 -34.87 0.62
C GLY A 2 13.49 -33.56 0.53
N ASP A 3 13.49 -33.00 -0.68
CA ASP A 3 12.60 -31.95 -1.14
C ASP A 3 11.15 -32.32 -0.82
N LEU A 4 10.65 -31.82 0.31
CA LEU A 4 9.23 -31.57 0.51
C LEU A 4 8.93 -30.21 -0.14
N GLU A 5 9.18 -30.11 -1.44
CA GLU A 5 8.41 -29.19 -2.26
C GLU A 5 6.97 -29.74 -2.22
N GLU A 6 6.20 -29.18 -1.31
CA GLU A 6 4.76 -29.34 -1.24
C GLU A 6 4.21 -28.93 -2.61
N GLN A 7 4.10 -29.92 -3.52
CA GLN A 7 3.58 -29.71 -4.87
C GLN A 7 2.16 -29.20 -4.70
N LEU A 8 2.00 -27.89 -4.92
CA LEU A 8 0.70 -27.26 -4.92
C LEU A 8 -0.20 -28.04 -5.86
N SER A 9 -1.41 -28.35 -5.40
CA SER A 9 -2.41 -28.90 -6.30
C SER A 9 -2.64 -27.94 -7.47
N THR A 10 -3.03 -28.47 -8.63
CA THR A 10 -3.32 -27.65 -9.82
C THR A 10 -4.28 -26.50 -9.49
N LEU A 11 -5.25 -26.73 -8.60
CA LEU A 11 -6.19 -25.70 -8.15
C LEU A 11 -5.48 -24.57 -7.39
N GLN A 12 -4.61 -24.89 -6.43
CA GLN A 12 -3.87 -23.89 -5.65
C GLN A 12 -2.92 -23.07 -6.54
N GLN A 13 -2.35 -23.68 -7.58
CA GLN A 13 -1.50 -22.97 -8.52
C GLN A 13 -2.32 -21.96 -9.35
N ILE A 14 -3.49 -22.37 -9.86
CA ILE A 14 -4.42 -21.47 -10.57
C ILE A 14 -4.86 -20.32 -9.67
N GLU A 15 -5.27 -20.60 -8.43
CA GLU A 15 -5.69 -19.57 -7.47
C GLU A 15 -4.56 -18.56 -7.18
N ARG A 16 -3.32 -19.03 -7.06
CA ARG A 16 -2.15 -18.17 -6.86
C ARG A 16 -1.88 -17.28 -8.08
N GLU A 17 -2.01 -17.82 -9.29
CA GLU A 17 -1.80 -17.09 -10.53
C GLU A 17 -2.89 -16.02 -10.75
N GLU A 18 -4.16 -16.36 -10.52
CA GLU A 18 -5.28 -15.42 -10.60
C GLU A 18 -5.16 -14.31 -9.57
N LEU A 19 -4.77 -14.64 -8.33
CA LEU A 19 -4.51 -13.64 -7.30
C LEU A 19 -3.34 -12.73 -7.70
N ALA A 20 -2.26 -13.27 -8.24
CA ALA A 20 -1.15 -12.48 -8.74
C ALA A 20 -1.58 -11.55 -9.89
N ARG A 21 -2.46 -12.01 -10.79
CA ARG A 21 -3.04 -11.17 -11.85
C ARG A 21 -3.85 -10.03 -11.25
N ALA A 22 -4.74 -10.30 -10.30
CA ALA A 22 -5.54 -9.29 -9.64
C ALA A 22 -4.67 -8.22 -8.94
N TYR A 23 -3.58 -8.62 -8.27
CA TYR A 23 -2.64 -7.67 -7.70
C TYR A 23 -1.97 -6.79 -8.75
N ARG A 24 -1.58 -7.34 -9.91
CA ARG A 24 -1.02 -6.55 -11.02
C ARG A 24 -2.03 -5.53 -11.55
N GLU A 25 -3.29 -5.94 -11.72
CA GLU A 25 -4.38 -5.07 -12.15
C GLU A 25 -4.61 -3.91 -11.16
N VAL A 26 -4.72 -4.23 -9.86
CA VAL A 26 -4.85 -3.23 -8.79
C VAL A 26 -3.66 -2.29 -8.78
N PHE A 27 -2.44 -2.83 -8.88
CA PHE A 27 -1.23 -2.04 -8.87
C PHE A 27 -1.13 -1.11 -10.09
N ALA A 28 -1.62 -1.51 -11.26
CA ALA A 28 -1.60 -0.67 -12.46
C ALA A 28 -2.44 0.61 -12.28
N MET A 29 -3.56 0.54 -11.54
CA MET A 29 -4.45 1.67 -11.31
C MET A 29 -3.89 2.67 -10.29
N PRO A 30 -3.92 4.00 -10.55
CA PRO A 30 -3.54 5.01 -9.55
C PRO A 30 -4.36 4.93 -8.26
N SER A 31 -5.67 4.68 -8.36
CA SER A 31 -6.55 4.46 -7.21
C SER A 31 -6.18 3.20 -6.43
N GLY A 32 -5.83 2.11 -7.11
CA GLY A 32 -5.38 0.88 -6.47
C GLY A 32 -4.08 1.09 -5.68
N LYS A 33 -3.13 1.87 -6.21
CA LYS A 33 -1.92 2.27 -5.45
C LYS A 33 -2.26 3.09 -4.20
N ARG A 34 -3.22 4.02 -4.28
CA ARG A 34 -3.69 4.78 -3.09
C ARG A 34 -4.23 3.84 -2.01
N VAL A 35 -5.11 2.91 -2.38
CA VAL A 35 -5.69 1.94 -1.44
C VAL A 35 -4.64 1.02 -0.84
N LEU A 36 -3.71 0.50 -1.65
CA LEU A 36 -2.63 -0.36 -1.15
C LEU A 36 -1.75 0.39 -0.13
N PHE A 37 -1.47 1.66 -0.38
CA PHE A 37 -0.69 2.47 0.55
C PHE A 37 -1.46 2.83 1.83
N ASP A 38 -2.76 3.09 1.71
CA ASP A 38 -3.67 3.31 2.83
C ASP A 38 -3.69 2.10 3.77
N ILE A 39 -3.90 0.90 3.23
CA ILE A 39 -3.85 -0.37 3.98
C ILE A 39 -2.51 -0.54 4.71
N LEU A 40 -1.39 -0.22 4.06
CA LEU A 40 -0.07 -0.30 4.69
C LEU A 40 0.09 0.69 5.84
N THR A 41 -0.50 1.88 5.70
CA THR A 41 -0.53 2.90 6.75
C THR A 41 -1.38 2.45 7.94
N ASP A 42 -2.55 1.86 7.69
CA ASP A 42 -3.42 1.27 8.72
C ASP A 42 -2.76 0.10 9.45
N CYS A 43 -1.88 -0.63 8.76
CA CYS A 43 -1.04 -1.66 9.38
C CYS A 43 0.11 -1.08 10.23
N ALA A 44 0.19 0.24 10.39
CA ALA A 44 1.21 0.95 11.17
C ALA A 44 2.66 0.60 10.76
N ILE A 45 2.91 0.22 9.49
CA ILE A 45 4.22 -0.24 9.01
C ILE A 45 5.32 0.83 9.13
N TYR A 46 4.93 2.11 9.14
CA TYR A 46 5.85 3.25 9.20
C TYR A 46 5.96 3.87 10.61
N GLN A 47 5.35 3.25 11.62
CA GLN A 47 5.34 3.75 13.00
C GLN A 47 6.22 2.88 13.92
N ASP A 48 6.75 3.47 14.99
CA ASP A 48 7.45 2.70 16.02
C ASP A 48 6.47 1.82 16.79
N ALA A 49 6.83 0.54 16.94
CA ALA A 49 5.98 -0.40 17.66
C ALA A 49 6.13 -0.29 19.19
N PHE A 50 7.28 0.15 19.68
CA PHE A 50 7.57 0.17 21.12
C PHE A 50 6.99 1.43 21.78
N THR A 51 6.02 1.25 22.67
CA THR A 51 5.31 2.35 23.34
C THR A 51 5.59 2.44 24.84
N GLY A 52 6.43 1.55 25.38
CA GLY A 52 6.66 1.42 26.83
C GLY A 52 5.53 0.70 27.59
N ASP A 53 4.43 0.39 26.93
CA ASP A 53 3.38 -0.54 27.38
C ASP A 53 3.41 -1.81 26.53
N ASP A 54 3.53 -2.96 27.19
CA ASP A 54 3.66 -4.27 26.53
C ASP A 54 2.41 -4.60 25.70
N ASN A 55 1.21 -4.24 26.18
CA ASN A 55 -0.02 -4.55 25.48
C ASN A 55 -0.16 -3.74 24.19
N ALA A 56 0.05 -2.42 24.26
CA ALA A 56 0.07 -1.56 23.10
C ALA A 56 1.18 -1.96 22.10
N THR A 57 2.36 -2.32 22.59
CA THR A 57 3.48 -2.77 21.75
C THR A 57 3.12 -4.06 20.99
N ASN A 58 2.58 -5.05 21.68
CA ASN A 58 2.20 -6.33 21.08
C ASN A 58 1.07 -6.16 20.05
N TYR A 59 0.10 -5.28 20.33
CA TYR A 59 -0.97 -4.95 19.38
C TYR A 59 -0.41 -4.35 18.09
N THR A 60 0.46 -3.34 18.19
CA THR A 60 1.09 -2.69 17.03
C THR A 60 1.94 -3.67 16.23
N LEU A 61 2.71 -4.55 16.89
CA LEU A 61 3.48 -5.59 16.21
C LEU A 61 2.58 -6.55 15.41
N GLY A 62 1.40 -6.87 15.95
CA GLY A 62 0.38 -7.69 15.27
C GLY A 62 -0.17 -7.02 14.01
N LEU A 63 -0.51 -5.72 14.09
CA LEU A 63 -0.93 -4.93 12.92
C LEU A 63 0.16 -4.89 11.86
N GLN A 64 1.40 -4.58 12.25
CA GLN A 64 2.53 -4.51 11.34
C GLN A 64 2.84 -5.86 10.68
N ALA A 65 2.57 -6.98 11.36
CA ALA A 65 2.72 -8.30 10.74
C ALA A 65 1.77 -8.47 9.54
N GLY A 66 0.56 -7.87 9.59
CA GLY A 66 -0.34 -7.78 8.44
C GLY A 66 0.26 -7.00 7.28
N GLY A 67 0.80 -5.82 7.55
CA GLY A 67 1.48 -4.99 6.55
C GLY A 67 2.68 -5.68 5.91
N ARG A 68 3.53 -6.33 6.73
CA ARG A 68 4.69 -7.10 6.25
C ARG A 68 4.27 -8.27 5.34
N ARG A 69 3.15 -8.95 5.63
CA ARG A 69 2.61 -9.99 4.75
C ARG A 69 2.15 -9.42 3.40
N LEU A 70 1.53 -8.24 3.40
CA LEU A 70 1.15 -7.57 2.14
C LEU A 70 2.39 -7.18 1.32
N ILE A 71 3.41 -6.61 1.95
CA ILE A 71 4.70 -6.30 1.29
C ILE A 71 5.32 -7.58 0.72
N GLY A 72 5.35 -8.66 1.50
CA GLY A 72 5.85 -9.95 1.02
C GLY A 72 5.07 -10.50 -0.19
N LYS A 73 3.75 -10.32 -0.23
CA LYS A 73 2.95 -10.68 -1.42
C LYS A 73 3.31 -9.84 -2.64
N LEU A 74 3.50 -8.53 -2.48
CA LEU A 74 3.93 -7.67 -3.58
C LEU A 74 5.31 -8.11 -4.10
N ASP A 75 6.25 -8.37 -3.19
CA ASP A 75 7.61 -8.81 -3.52
C ASP A 75 7.63 -10.15 -4.27
N GLN A 76 6.80 -11.12 -3.85
CA GLN A 76 6.66 -12.40 -4.54
C GLN A 76 6.11 -12.29 -5.96
N ILE A 77 5.28 -11.29 -6.25
CA ILE A 77 4.68 -11.08 -7.57
C ILE A 77 5.67 -10.34 -8.48
N ASP A 78 6.26 -9.27 -7.97
CA ASP A 78 7.34 -8.50 -8.58
C ASP A 78 8.07 -7.70 -7.48
N PRO A 79 9.36 -7.95 -7.24
CA PRO A 79 10.16 -7.25 -6.21
C PRO A 79 10.19 -5.73 -6.34
N ARG A 80 9.86 -5.20 -7.54
CA ARG A 80 9.83 -3.75 -7.79
C ARG A 80 8.53 -3.10 -7.35
N PHE A 81 7.48 -3.86 -7.04
CA PHE A 81 6.16 -3.29 -6.73
C PHE A 81 6.18 -2.41 -5.49
N TYR A 82 6.74 -2.88 -4.37
CA TYR A 82 6.74 -2.08 -3.15
C TYR A 82 7.57 -0.79 -3.28
N PRO A 83 8.82 -0.81 -3.80
CA PRO A 83 9.55 0.44 -4.07
C PRO A 83 8.79 1.39 -5.01
N THR A 84 8.20 0.86 -6.09
CA THR A 84 7.44 1.66 -7.06
C THR A 84 6.17 2.25 -6.44
N LEU A 85 5.53 1.55 -5.51
CA LEU A 85 4.38 2.05 -4.77
C LEU A 85 4.73 3.30 -3.98
N LEU A 86 5.85 3.27 -3.25
CA LEU A 86 6.30 4.38 -2.40
C LEU A 86 6.59 5.63 -3.23
N LEU A 87 7.25 5.45 -4.38
CA LEU A 87 7.52 6.55 -5.32
C LEU A 87 6.22 7.12 -5.90
N ALA A 88 5.34 6.25 -6.40
CA ALA A 88 4.08 6.68 -7.01
C ALA A 88 3.17 7.42 -6.01
N VAL A 89 3.15 7.03 -4.74
CA VAL A 89 2.34 7.71 -3.72
C VAL A 89 2.88 9.10 -3.40
N ALA A 90 4.21 9.28 -3.38
CA ALA A 90 4.80 10.60 -3.22
C ALA A 90 4.36 11.54 -4.35
N ASP A 91 4.41 11.05 -5.60
CA ASP A 91 3.96 11.81 -6.78
C ASP A 91 2.47 12.13 -6.70
N LEU A 92 1.62 11.15 -6.37
CA LEU A 92 0.16 11.34 -6.24
C LEU A 92 -0.16 12.38 -5.17
N LYS A 93 0.51 12.35 -4.01
CA LYS A 93 0.32 13.36 -2.95
C LYS A 93 0.75 14.75 -3.40
N ALA A 94 1.85 14.87 -4.13
CA ALA A 94 2.31 16.16 -4.67
C ALA A 94 1.31 16.72 -5.70
N MET A 95 0.76 15.88 -6.56
CA MET A 95 -0.29 16.28 -7.51
C MET A 95 -1.57 16.73 -6.80
N ASP A 96 -2.01 15.98 -5.78
CA ASP A 96 -3.22 16.31 -5.01
C ASP A 96 -3.05 17.66 -4.27
N GLN A 97 -1.86 17.95 -3.73
CA GLN A 97 -1.54 19.25 -3.11
C GLN A 97 -1.52 20.40 -4.14
N ALA A 98 -0.93 20.18 -5.32
CA ALA A 98 -0.90 21.18 -6.37
C ALA A 98 -2.31 21.51 -6.89
N ALA A 99 -3.17 20.50 -7.04
CA ALA A 99 -4.57 20.68 -7.41
C ALA A 99 -5.34 21.49 -6.36
N ALA A 100 -5.16 21.17 -5.07
CA ALA A 100 -5.80 21.89 -3.97
C ALA A 100 -5.39 23.38 -3.93
N ASN A 101 -4.10 23.69 -4.10
CA ASN A 101 -3.59 25.06 -4.10
C ASN A 101 -4.10 25.87 -5.32
N SER A 102 -4.25 25.21 -6.47
CA SER A 102 -4.79 25.82 -7.68
C SER A 102 -6.26 26.19 -7.51
N SER A 103 -7.06 25.31 -6.90
CA SER A 103 -8.47 25.60 -6.58
C SER A 103 -8.65 26.68 -5.52
N ALA A 104 -7.72 26.81 -4.56
CA ALA A 104 -7.78 27.84 -3.53
C ALA A 104 -7.44 29.25 -4.07
N THR A 105 -6.60 29.34 -5.10
CA THR A 105 -6.20 30.64 -5.69
C THR A 105 -7.29 31.19 -6.61
N GLN A 106 -8.04 30.33 -7.30
CA GLN A 106 -9.15 30.74 -8.17
C GLN A 106 -10.40 31.24 -7.42
N GLY A 107 -10.53 30.96 -6.12
CA GLY A 107 -11.70 31.36 -5.32
C GLY A 107 -11.56 32.70 -4.59
N ASN A 108 -10.45 33.44 -4.75
CA ASN A 108 -10.16 34.64 -3.98
C ASN A 108 -10.11 35.94 -4.82
N ASP A 109 -10.35 35.85 -6.13
CA ASP A 109 -10.27 36.99 -7.06
C ASP A 109 -11.65 37.55 -7.49
N ASP A 110 -12.77 36.93 -7.08
CA ASP A 110 -14.14 37.34 -7.48
C ASP A 110 -14.94 38.12 -6.40
N ASP A 111 -14.35 38.42 -5.23
CA ASP A 111 -15.00 39.15 -4.12
C ASP A 111 -14.32 40.52 -3.81
N GLN A 112 -13.92 41.26 -4.85
CA GLN A 112 -13.55 42.67 -4.75
C GLN A 112 -14.19 43.48 -5.88
N ASP A 113 -15.51 43.68 -5.83
CA ASP A 113 -16.20 44.87 -6.34
C ASP A 113 -17.72 44.77 -6.05
N ALA A 114 -18.15 45.32 -4.91
CA ALA A 114 -19.54 45.73 -4.64
C ALA A 114 -19.60 46.85 -3.58
#